data_AF-A0A8T4TFV7-F1
#
_entry.id   AF-A0A8T4TFV7-F1
#
_cell.length_a   1.000
_cell.length_b   1.000
_cell.length_c   1.000
_cell.angle_alpha   90.00
_cell.angle_beta   90.00
_cell.angle_gamma   90.00
#
_symmetry.space_group_name_H-M   'P 1'
#
loop_
_entity.id
_entity.type
_entity.pdbx_description
1 polymer ?
#
loop_
_entity_poly.entity_id
_entity_poly.type
_entity_poly.pdbx_seq_one_letter_code
_entity_poly.pdbx_strand_id
1 'polypeptide(L)'
;VCGCGAGTARPGLLLSLKNNKIPNKIFTVFAGVDREATEKARSYFRDYPPSSPSMFLFKDNKLVFALERSNIEGKELEKLSSLLTEAYNKYC
;
A
#
# COMPACT_ATOMS: atom_id res chain seq x y z
N VAL A 1 4.76 -11.74 -10.86
CA VAL A 1 5.72 -11.04 -9.96
C VAL A 1 6.38 -9.91 -10.75
N CYS A 2 6.43 -8.67 -10.24
CA CYS A 2 6.97 -7.51 -10.96
C CYS A 2 8.11 -6.85 -10.16
N GLY A 3 9.16 -6.39 -10.84
CA GLY A 3 10.37 -5.81 -10.21
C GLY A 3 10.10 -4.59 -9.33
N CYS A 4 9.09 -3.77 -9.66
CA CYS A 4 8.67 -2.60 -8.88
C CYS A 4 8.16 -2.98 -7.47
N GLY A 5 7.63 -4.20 -7.31
CA GLY A 5 7.18 -4.71 -6.02
C GLY A 5 8.35 -4.98 -5.06
N ALA A 6 9.49 -5.42 -5.59
CA ALA A 6 10.68 -5.76 -4.81
C ALA A 6 11.57 -4.54 -4.56
N GLY A 7 11.74 -3.64 -5.54
CA GLY A 7 12.66 -2.51 -5.46
C GLY A 7 12.12 -1.29 -4.71
N THR A 8 10.81 -1.02 -4.78
CA THR A 8 10.24 0.25 -4.30
C THR A 8 9.09 0.04 -3.32
N ALA A 9 8.09 -0.75 -3.69
CA ALA A 9 6.88 -0.90 -2.87
C ALA A 9 7.16 -1.46 -1.46
N ARG A 10 7.72 -2.66 -1.37
CA ARG A 10 8.02 -3.32 -0.09
C ARG A 10 8.99 -2.53 0.79
N PRO A 11 10.16 -2.09 0.29
CA PRO A 11 11.12 -1.39 1.13
C PRO A 11 10.65 0.03 1.50
N GLY A 12 9.87 0.71 0.64
CA GLY A 12 9.24 1.99 0.99
C GLY A 12 8.18 1.86 2.09
N LEU A 13 7.39 0.78 2.08
CA LEU A 13 6.48 0.46 3.18
C LEU A 13 7.26 0.21 4.48
N LEU A 14 8.29 -0.63 4.45
CA LEU A 14 9.11 -0.92 5.64
C LEU A 14 9.75 0.35 6.22
N LEU A 15 10.21 1.28 5.37
CA LEU A 15 10.76 2.54 5.82
C LEU A 15 9.69 3.43 6.48
N SER A 16 8.48 3.48 5.91
CA SER A 16 7.36 4.26 6.47
C SER A 16 6.92 3.77 7.86
N LEU A 17 7.12 2.49 8.15
CA LEU A 17 6.79 1.90 9.46
C LEU A 17 7.79 2.26 10.57
N LYS A 18 8.90 2.93 10.25
CA LYS A 18 9.79 3.53 11.27
C LYS A 18 9.25 4.85 11.82
N ASN A 19 8.11 5.34 11.33
CA ASN A 19 7.48 6.54 11.84
C ASN A 19 6.92 6.32 13.26
N ASN A 20 6.75 7.40 14.03
CA ASN A 20 6.15 7.32 15.37
C ASN A 20 4.68 6.90 15.33
N LYS A 21 3.95 7.31 14.29
CA LYS A 21 2.56 6.92 14.04
C LYS A 21 2.49 5.91 12.93
N ILE A 22 1.97 4.72 13.22
CA ILE A 22 1.82 3.63 12.26
C ILE A 22 0.45 2.99 12.40
N PRO A 23 -0.04 2.30 11.35
CA PRO A 23 -1.28 1.55 11.44
C PRO A 23 -1.17 0.39 12.43
N ASN A 24 -2.21 0.17 13.25
CA ASN A 24 -2.24 -0.94 14.21
C ASN A 24 -2.28 -2.32 13.56
N LYS A 25 -2.86 -2.41 12.35
CA LYS A 25 -3.00 -3.66 11.60
C LYS A 25 -2.43 -3.48 10.21
N ILE A 26 -1.53 -4.36 9.82
CA ILE A 26 -0.85 -4.35 8.53
C ILE A 26 -1.09 -5.71 7.88
N PHE A 27 -1.68 -5.69 6.69
CA PHE A 27 -1.99 -6.90 5.94
C PHE A 27 -1.33 -6.81 4.55
N THR A 28 -0.98 -7.96 3.98
CA THR A 28 -0.43 -8.05 2.63
C THR A 28 -1.06 -9.22 1.90
N VAL A 29 -1.29 -9.06 0.60
CA VAL A 29 -1.76 -10.11 -0.29
C VAL A 29 -0.86 -10.18 -1.51
N PHE A 30 -0.57 -11.38 -1.97
CA PHE A 30 0.34 -11.58 -3.09
C PHE A 30 -0.43 -11.74 -4.40
N ALA A 31 -0.57 -10.65 -5.13
CA ALA A 31 -1.20 -10.64 -6.44
C ALA A 31 -0.48 -11.61 -7.41
N GLY A 32 -1.22 -12.62 -7.88
CA GLY A 32 -0.75 -13.64 -8.83
C GLY A 32 -0.29 -14.97 -8.19
N VAL A 33 -0.09 -15.02 -6.87
CA VAL A 33 0.15 -16.27 -6.14
C VAL A 33 -1.13 -16.64 -5.37
N ASP A 34 -1.60 -15.74 -4.51
CA ASP A 34 -2.81 -15.94 -3.70
C ASP A 34 -4.00 -15.25 -4.38
N ARG A 35 -4.54 -15.90 -5.42
CA ARG A 35 -5.63 -15.33 -6.23
C ARG A 35 -6.87 -15.02 -5.41
N GLU A 36 -7.36 -15.97 -4.62
CA GLU A 36 -8.58 -15.82 -3.82
C GLU A 36 -8.44 -14.71 -2.77
N ALA A 37 -7.30 -14.67 -2.05
CA ALA A 37 -7.02 -13.62 -1.08
C ALA A 37 -6.91 -12.24 -1.75
N THR A 38 -6.31 -12.17 -2.93
CA THR A 38 -6.18 -10.93 -3.72
C THR A 38 -7.55 -10.45 -4.21
N GLU A 39 -8.41 -11.34 -4.71
CA GLU A 39 -9.77 -11.00 -5.15
C GLU A 39 -10.64 -10.54 -3.99
N LYS A 40 -10.57 -11.22 -2.84
CA LYS A 40 -11.26 -10.80 -1.62
C LYS A 40 -10.76 -9.43 -1.14
N ALA A 41 -9.45 -9.20 -1.15
CA ALA A 41 -8.88 -7.90 -0.82
C ALA A 41 -9.44 -6.80 -1.76
N ARG A 42 -9.43 -7.04 -3.08
CA ARG A 42 -9.97 -6.12 -4.09
C ARG A 42 -11.44 -5.77 -3.88
N SER A 43 -12.23 -6.69 -3.32
CA SER A 43 -13.64 -6.42 -3.01
C SER A 43 -13.86 -5.28 -1.99
N TYR A 44 -12.84 -4.94 -1.20
CA TYR A 44 -12.89 -3.83 -0.23
C TYR A 44 -12.52 -2.47 -0.82
N PHE A 45 -11.93 -2.41 -2.02
CA PHE A 45 -11.48 -1.18 -2.68
C PHE A 45 -11.95 -1.12 -4.14
N ARG A 46 -13.23 -1.44 -4.38
CA ARG A 46 -13.85 -1.55 -5.72
C ARG A 46 -13.76 -0.27 -6.57
N ASP A 47 -13.62 0.89 -5.92
CA ASP A 47 -13.52 2.17 -6.61
C ASP A 47 -12.16 2.37 -7.30
N TYR A 48 -11.18 1.51 -7.01
CA TYR A 48 -9.84 1.57 -7.58
C TYR A 48 -9.60 0.44 -8.58
N PRO A 49 -9.03 0.73 -9.77
CA PRO A 49 -8.73 -0.28 -10.75
C PRO A 49 -7.71 -1.29 -10.19
N PRO A 50 -7.82 -2.58 -10.54
CA PRO A 50 -6.92 -3.61 -10.02
C PRO A 50 -5.50 -3.40 -10.53
N SER A 51 -4.63 -2.81 -9.70
CA SER A 51 -3.22 -2.57 -10.00
C SER A 51 -2.30 -3.24 -8.98
N SER A 52 -1.07 -3.57 -9.40
CA SER A 52 -0.05 -4.18 -8.54
C SER A 52 1.35 -3.68 -8.90
N PRO A 53 2.19 -3.27 -7.93
CA PRO A 53 1.87 -3.11 -6.50
C PRO A 53 0.88 -1.96 -6.24
N SER A 54 0.06 -2.10 -5.19
CA SER A 54 -0.86 -1.06 -4.69
C SER A 54 -0.93 -1.14 -3.16
N MET A 55 -1.24 -0.01 -2.51
CA MET A 55 -1.33 0.10 -1.05
C MET A 55 -2.55 0.92 -0.66
N PHE A 56 -3.23 0.52 0.40
CA PHE A 56 -4.48 1.13 0.86
C PHE A 56 -4.44 1.27 2.38
N LEU A 57 -4.87 2.43 2.88
CA LEU A 57 -4.99 2.71 4.30
C LEU A 57 -6.46 2.87 4.67
N PHE A 58 -6.87 2.15 5.71
CA PHE A 58 -8.23 2.18 6.23
C PHE A 58 -8.26 2.80 7.62
N LYS A 59 -9.27 3.61 7.88
CA LYS A 59 -9.62 4.13 9.21
C LYS A 59 -11.11 3.91 9.43
N ASP A 60 -11.49 3.30 10.55
CA ASP A 60 -12.89 3.01 10.89
C ASP A 60 -13.67 2.32 9.76
N ASN A 61 -13.06 1.31 9.14
CA ASN A 61 -13.57 0.56 7.98
C ASN A 61 -13.80 1.39 6.70
N LYS A 62 -13.29 2.64 6.65
CA LYS A 62 -13.34 3.49 5.46
C LYS A 62 -11.94 3.61 4.86
N LEU A 63 -11.87 3.54 3.54
CA LEU A 63 -10.64 3.79 2.81
C LEU A 63 -10.35 5.30 2.85
N VAL A 64 -9.21 5.68 3.43
CA VAL A 64 -8.82 7.10 3.63
C VAL A 64 -7.62 7.53 2.80
N PHE A 65 -6.86 6.56 2.29
CA PHE A 65 -5.71 6.81 1.43
C PHE A 65 -5.43 5.59 0.54
N ALA A 66 -5.04 5.84 -0.70
CA ALA A 66 -4.76 4.82 -1.70
C ALA A 66 -3.55 5.21 -2.55
N LEU A 67 -2.70 4.23 -2.85
CA LEU A 67 -1.57 4.33 -3.76
C LEU A 67 -1.67 3.22 -4.79
N GLU A 68 -1.89 3.63 -6.03
CA GLU A 68 -1.90 2.74 -7.19
C GLU A 68 -0.50 2.52 -7.75
N ARG A 69 -0.36 1.53 -8.64
CA ARG A 69 0.90 1.22 -9.33
C ARG A 69 1.56 2.44 -9.95
N SER A 70 0.80 3.30 -10.64
CA SER A 70 1.32 4.51 -11.30
C SER A 70 1.96 5.49 -10.31
N ASN A 71 1.57 5.45 -9.03
CA ASN A 71 2.17 6.26 -7.98
C ASN A 71 3.42 5.63 -7.36
N ILE A 72 3.70 4.36 -7.63
CA ILE A 72 4.80 3.59 -7.06
C ILE A 72 5.88 3.33 -8.12
N GLU A 73 5.47 3.06 -9.36
CA GLU A 73 6.33 2.82 -10.50
C GLU A 73 7.10 4.09 -10.86
N GLY A 74 8.43 3.98 -10.91
CA GLY A 74 9.32 5.10 -11.24
C GLY A 74 9.54 6.14 -10.13
N LYS A 75 8.95 5.98 -8.93
CA LYS A 75 9.24 6.87 -7.80
C LYS A 75 10.39 6.36 -6.95
N GLU A 76 11.10 7.29 -6.32
CA GLU A 76 12.13 6.96 -5.33
C GLU A 76 11.51 6.44 -4.03
N LEU A 77 12.28 5.60 -3.35
CA LEU A 77 11.88 4.92 -2.12
C LEU A 77 11.51 5.90 -1.01
N GLU A 78 12.32 6.95 -0.83
CA GLU A 78 12.11 7.98 0.19
C GLU A 78 10.81 8.75 -0.03
N LYS A 79 10.48 9.02 -1.30
CA LYS A 79 9.25 9.71 -1.67
C LYS A 79 8.02 8.86 -1.38
N LEU A 80 8.08 7.56 -1.68
CA LEU A 80 7.01 6.62 -1.34
C LEU A 80 6.82 6.52 0.18
N SER A 81 7.93 6.38 0.92
CA SER A 81 7.91 6.32 2.38
C SER A 81 7.32 7.59 2.98
N SER A 82 7.68 8.76 2.46
CA SER A 82 7.17 10.04 2.96
C SER A 82 5.67 10.17 2.75
N LEU A 83 5.14 9.80 1.57
CA LEU A 83 3.70 9.79 1.30
C LEU A 83 2.92 8.89 2.27
N LEU A 84 3.46 7.71 2.57
CA LEU A 84 2.86 6.78 3.54
C LEU A 84 2.92 7.35 4.97
N THR A 85 4.06 7.89 5.37
CA THR A 85 4.25 8.52 6.68
C THR A 85 3.30 9.70 6.89
N GLU A 86 3.12 10.54 5.88
CA GLU A 86 2.15 11.64 5.92
C GLU A 86 0.71 11.13 6.07
N ALA A 87 0.35 10.08 5.34
CA ALA A 87 -0.95 9.43 5.47
C ALA A 87 -1.16 8.87 6.89
N TYR A 88 -0.14 8.22 7.46
CA TYR A 88 -0.22 7.71 8.84
C TYR A 88 -0.34 8.86 9.84
N ASN A 89 0.42 9.93 9.70
CA ASN A 89 0.34 11.07 10.63
C ASN A 89 -1.06 11.72 10.64
N LYS A 90 -1.75 11.71 9.49
CA LYS A 90 -3.08 12.28 9.32
C LYS A 90 -4.20 11.35 9.80
N TYR A 91 -4.06 10.04 9.61
CA TYR A 91 -5.16 9.10 9.82
C TYR A 91 -4.95 8.11 10.98
N CYS A 92 -3.72 7.89 11.43
CA CYS A 92 -3.37 7.08 12.60
C CYS A 92 -3.17 7.97 13.84
#